data_AF-A0A933AU27-F1
#
_entry.id   AF-A0A933AU27-F1
#
_cell.length_a   1.000
_cell.length_b   1.000
_cell.length_c   1.000
_cell.angle_alpha   90.00
_cell.angle_beta   90.00
_cell.angle_gamma   90.00
#
_symmetry.space_group_name_H-M   'P 1'
#
loop_
_entity.id
_entity.type
_entity.pdbx_description
1 polymer ?
#
loop_
_entity_poly.entity_id
_entity_poly.type
_entity_poly.pdbx_seq_one_letter_code
_entity_poly.pdbx_strand_id
1 'polypeptide(L)'
;MTLSLSNRTVLLIALAAAIAVALALIRPTPTGAVPDYAAKTGEACASCHVNPAGGGALTDQGKAFQSAAASDSTLAAASAPAPSGDTSEATADESAIDAIESAINAIVEEAIAEKLSSYNADVPLWRLQSGTAPRMMELTDHFNLMWFAAQAGNWILADFEVYRSDETLKGIDVTRPARTAGLRAWWKPAETELREAVKAEDLEAFTQAYDRAIAGCNSCHVASVGGGISLKGVKVTRPTTPLFDNLDYAGN
;
A
#
# COMPACT_ATOMS: atom_id res chain seq x y z
N MET A 1 -41.92 -26.51 -31.82
CA MET A 1 -40.76 -27.00 -32.60
C MET A 1 -39.70 -27.42 -31.57
N THR A 2 -39.73 -28.68 -31.14
CA THR A 2 -38.84 -29.21 -30.08
C THR A 2 -37.49 -29.56 -30.70
N LEU A 3 -36.45 -28.76 -30.41
CA LEU A 3 -35.08 -29.05 -30.83
C LEU A 3 -34.59 -30.29 -30.07
N SER A 4 -34.52 -31.43 -30.75
CA SER A 4 -33.86 -32.64 -30.24
C SER A 4 -32.36 -32.50 -30.44
N LEU A 5 -31.61 -32.26 -29.35
CA LEU A 5 -30.16 -32.27 -29.39
C LEU A 5 -29.67 -33.71 -29.56
N SER A 6 -28.76 -33.94 -30.51
CA SER A 6 -28.18 -35.26 -30.71
C SER A 6 -27.33 -35.67 -29.49
N ASN A 7 -27.24 -36.98 -29.21
CA ASN A 7 -26.40 -37.50 -28.12
C ASN A 7 -24.94 -37.02 -28.20
N ARG A 8 -24.43 -36.71 -29.41
CA ARG A 8 -23.08 -36.15 -29.60
C ARG A 8 -22.97 -34.73 -29.06
N THR A 9 -24.00 -33.91 -29.24
CA THR A 9 -24.01 -32.52 -28.76
C THR A 9 -24.08 -32.47 -27.24
N VAL A 10 -24.86 -33.35 -26.61
CA VAL A 10 -24.94 -33.49 -25.15
C VAL A 10 -23.59 -33.94 -24.56
N LEU A 11 -22.93 -34.90 -25.20
CA LEU A 11 -21.63 -35.40 -24.74
C LEU A 11 -20.52 -34.32 -24.79
N LEU A 12 -20.52 -33.50 -25.84
CA LEU A 12 -19.53 -32.42 -26.00
C LEU A 12 -19.72 -31.31 -24.96
N ILE A 13 -20.98 -30.95 -24.65
CA ILE A 13 -21.29 -29.96 -23.61
C ILE A 13 -20.87 -30.48 -22.23
N ALA A 14 -21.16 -31.75 -21.93
CA ALA A 14 -20.75 -32.38 -20.68
C ALA A 14 -19.21 -32.42 -20.51
N LEU A 15 -18.48 -32.72 -21.58
CA LEU A 15 -17.01 -32.74 -21.56
C LEU A 15 -16.43 -31.33 -21.37
N ALA A 16 -16.96 -30.32 -22.05
CA ALA A 16 -16.53 -28.93 -21.89
C ALA A 16 -16.80 -28.40 -20.47
N ALA A 17 -17.95 -28.73 -19.89
CA ALA A 17 -18.28 -28.39 -18.51
C ALA A 17 -17.33 -29.08 -17.50
N ALA A 18 -17.02 -30.36 -17.72
CA ALA A 18 -16.07 -31.09 -16.86
C ALA A 18 -14.66 -30.49 -16.91
N ILE A 19 -14.19 -30.07 -18.09
CA ILE A 19 -12.89 -29.41 -18.26
C ILE A 19 -12.87 -28.04 -17.58
N ALA A 20 -13.95 -27.24 -17.71
CA ALA A 20 -14.04 -25.94 -17.06
C ALA A 20 -14.04 -26.05 -15.52
N VAL A 21 -14.74 -27.05 -14.97
CA VAL A 21 -14.72 -27.35 -13.52
C VAL A 21 -13.35 -27.85 -13.09
N ALA A 22 -12.70 -28.71 -13.86
CA ALA A 22 -11.34 -29.17 -13.58
C ALA A 22 -10.34 -28.01 -13.56
N LEU A 23 -10.44 -27.07 -14.51
CA LEU A 23 -9.60 -25.86 -14.54
C LEU A 23 -9.87 -24.93 -13.35
N ALA A 24 -11.13 -24.77 -12.95
CA ALA A 24 -11.50 -23.95 -11.79
C ALA A 24 -11.03 -24.54 -10.44
N LEU A 25 -10.80 -25.85 -10.38
CA LEU A 25 -10.28 -26.55 -9.19
C LEU A 25 -8.76 -26.54 -9.08
N ILE A 26 -8.03 -26.11 -10.12
CA ILE A 26 -6.58 -25.91 -10.06
C ILE A 26 -6.32 -24.62 -9.25
N ARG A 27 -6.08 -24.77 -7.95
CA ARG A 27 -5.60 -23.66 -7.11
C ARG A 27 -4.12 -23.40 -7.44
N PRO A 28 -3.73 -22.19 -7.85
CA PRO A 28 -2.31 -21.85 -7.95
C PRO A 28 -1.70 -21.97 -6.56
N THR A 29 -0.70 -22.85 -6.40
CA THR A 29 0.13 -22.84 -5.21
C THR A 29 1.04 -21.62 -5.28
N PRO A 30 1.18 -20.84 -4.19
CA PRO A 30 2.17 -19.78 -4.17
C PRO A 30 3.55 -20.41 -4.34
N THR A 31 4.21 -20.10 -5.46
CA THR A 31 5.62 -20.40 -5.65
C THR A 31 6.40 -19.53 -4.68
N GLY A 32 6.88 -20.13 -3.59
CA GLY A 32 7.65 -19.50 -2.52
C GLY A 32 9.04 -19.03 -2.94
N ALA A 33 9.14 -18.24 -4.00
CA ALA A 33 10.34 -17.50 -4.34
C ALA A 33 10.31 -16.17 -3.59
N VAL A 34 10.56 -16.20 -2.28
CA VAL A 34 10.87 -14.98 -1.53
C VAL A 34 12.29 -14.51 -1.94
N PRO A 35 12.49 -13.23 -2.32
CA PRO A 35 13.81 -12.66 -2.64
C PRO A 35 14.84 -12.75 -1.49
N ASP A 36 14.37 -13.08 -0.30
CA ASP A 36 15.12 -13.17 0.95
C ASP A 36 16.24 -14.21 0.93
N TYR A 37 16.16 -15.22 0.04
CA TYR A 37 17.11 -16.32 -0.03
C TYR A 37 18.45 -15.94 -0.69
N ALA A 38 18.41 -15.21 -1.82
CA ALA A 38 19.62 -14.77 -2.53
C ALA A 38 20.43 -13.77 -1.69
N ALA A 39 19.74 -12.99 -0.84
CA ALA A 39 20.37 -12.06 0.08
C ALA A 39 21.12 -12.76 1.24
N LYS A 40 20.68 -13.96 1.65
CA LYS A 40 21.22 -14.67 2.83
C LYS A 40 22.47 -15.49 2.53
N THR A 41 22.57 -16.11 1.35
CA THR A 41 23.69 -17.01 1.03
C THR A 41 24.82 -16.30 0.28
N GLY A 42 24.54 -15.21 -0.43
CA GLY A 42 25.52 -14.51 -1.27
C GLY A 42 26.05 -15.33 -2.45
N GLU A 43 25.48 -16.50 -2.70
CA GLU A 43 25.89 -17.42 -3.77
C GLU A 43 25.31 -16.98 -5.12
N ALA A 44 26.07 -17.22 -6.19
CA ALA A 44 25.59 -16.94 -7.54
C ALA A 44 24.41 -17.85 -7.89
N CYS A 45 23.43 -17.33 -8.65
CA CYS A 45 22.22 -18.07 -9.03
C CYS A 45 22.52 -19.43 -9.69
N ALA A 46 23.63 -19.53 -10.43
CA ALA A 46 24.10 -20.75 -11.10
C ALA A 46 24.52 -21.88 -10.13
N SER A 47 24.75 -21.58 -8.85
CA SER A 47 25.09 -22.60 -7.84
C SER A 47 23.89 -23.52 -7.57
N CYS A 48 22.68 -22.98 -7.56
CA CYS A 48 21.46 -23.74 -7.27
C CYS A 48 20.62 -24.04 -8.52
N HIS A 49 20.71 -23.22 -9.58
CA HIS A 49 19.95 -23.39 -10.82
C HIS A 49 20.85 -23.72 -11.99
N VAL A 50 20.36 -24.59 -12.88
CA VAL A 50 21.02 -24.84 -14.17
C VAL A 50 21.02 -23.58 -15.03
N ASN A 51 20.02 -22.72 -14.89
CA ASN A 51 20.00 -21.40 -15.53
C ASN A 51 20.83 -20.39 -14.71
N PRO A 52 21.91 -19.82 -15.27
CA PRO A 52 22.74 -18.84 -14.56
C PRO A 52 22.04 -17.52 -14.24
N ALA A 53 20.92 -17.20 -14.92
CA ALA A 53 20.08 -16.04 -14.58
C ALA A 53 19.13 -16.32 -13.38
N GLY A 54 19.10 -17.55 -12.87
CA GLY A 54 18.16 -18.01 -11.84
C GLY A 54 16.89 -18.64 -12.42
N GLY A 55 16.16 -19.37 -11.57
CA GLY A 55 14.94 -20.09 -11.96
C GLY A 55 15.20 -21.33 -12.83
N GLY A 56 14.13 -22.07 -13.16
CA GLY A 56 14.24 -23.33 -13.90
C GLY A 56 14.78 -24.49 -13.07
N ALA A 57 15.19 -25.58 -13.73
CA ALA A 57 15.61 -26.82 -13.07
C ALA A 57 16.78 -26.60 -12.10
N LEU A 58 16.73 -27.28 -10.96
CA LEU A 58 17.76 -27.20 -9.92
C LEU A 58 18.97 -28.08 -10.26
N THR A 59 20.16 -27.62 -9.87
CA THR A 59 21.37 -28.44 -9.79
C THR A 59 21.22 -29.47 -8.66
N ASP A 60 22.09 -30.47 -8.59
CA ASP A 60 22.02 -31.46 -7.51
C ASP A 60 22.28 -30.82 -6.13
N GLN A 61 23.09 -29.76 -6.08
CA GLN A 61 23.25 -28.92 -4.89
C GLN A 61 21.95 -28.20 -4.53
N GLY A 62 21.26 -27.60 -5.52
CA GLY A 62 19.95 -26.97 -5.30
C GLY A 62 18.88 -27.96 -4.81
N LYS A 63 18.86 -29.19 -5.33
CA LYS A 63 17.94 -30.26 -4.88
C LYS A 63 18.27 -30.75 -3.47
N ALA A 64 19.56 -30.93 -3.15
CA ALA A 64 20.00 -31.33 -1.82
C ALA A 64 19.62 -30.29 -0.78
N PHE A 65 19.79 -29.01 -1.11
CA PHE A 65 19.36 -27.91 -0.26
C PHE A 65 17.84 -27.86 -0.09
N GLN A 66 17.07 -28.01 -1.17
CA GLN A 66 15.60 -28.07 -1.11
C GLN A 66 15.11 -29.19 -0.18
N SER A 67 15.79 -30.34 -0.21
CA SER A 67 15.49 -31.48 0.67
C SER A 67 15.83 -31.20 2.14
N ALA A 68 16.90 -30.45 2.42
CA ALA A 68 17.29 -30.04 3.77
C ALA A 68 16.38 -28.94 4.35
N ALA A 69 15.95 -27.98 3.53
CA ALA A 69 15.00 -26.94 3.93
C ALA A 69 13.60 -27.52 4.21
N ALA A 70 13.21 -28.62 3.53
CA ALA A 70 11.98 -29.33 3.82
C ALA A 70 12.00 -30.07 5.17
N SER A 71 13.17 -30.52 5.64
CA SER A 71 13.32 -31.15 6.96
C SER A 71 13.30 -30.15 8.14
N ASP A 72 13.57 -28.88 7.89
CA ASP A 72 13.51 -27.80 8.90
C ASP A 72 12.07 -27.33 9.18
N SER A 73 11.08 -27.82 8.42
CA SER A 73 9.65 -27.57 8.62
C SER A 73 9.01 -28.44 9.71
N THR A 74 9.79 -29.15 10.54
CA THR A 74 9.28 -29.99 11.64
C THR A 74 9.20 -29.27 13.00
N LEU A 75 9.10 -27.94 13.02
CA LEU A 75 8.62 -27.20 14.21
C LEU A 75 7.10 -27.26 14.41
N ALA A 76 6.39 -28.13 13.69
CA ALA A 76 5.00 -28.47 13.97
C ALA A 76 4.82 -29.99 14.10
N ALA A 77 4.58 -30.42 15.34
CA ALA A 77 4.07 -31.74 15.75
C ALA A 77 5.02 -32.96 15.64
N ALA A 78 5.80 -33.20 16.70
CA ALA A 78 6.15 -34.55 17.12
C ALA A 78 6.30 -34.62 18.65
N SER A 79 5.28 -35.14 19.32
CA SER A 79 5.38 -35.62 20.70
C SER A 79 6.28 -36.86 20.72
N ALA A 80 7.42 -36.78 21.41
CA ALA A 80 8.19 -37.94 21.87
C ALA A 80 8.25 -37.91 23.42
N PRO A 81 8.24 -39.08 24.09
CA PRO A 81 8.06 -39.16 25.53
C PRO A 81 9.26 -38.58 26.30
N ALA A 82 8.94 -37.85 27.36
CA ALA A 82 9.87 -37.11 28.19
C ALA A 82 10.99 -37.98 28.80
N PRO A 83 12.25 -37.51 28.82
CA PRO A 83 13.16 -37.87 29.89
C PRO A 83 12.73 -37.11 31.16
N SER A 84 12.51 -37.86 32.23
CA SER A 84 12.30 -37.34 33.58
C SER A 84 13.56 -36.59 34.05
N GLY A 85 13.57 -35.28 33.81
CA GLY A 85 14.58 -34.36 34.28
C GLY A 85 13.90 -33.05 34.67
N ASP A 86 13.89 -32.80 35.97
CA ASP A 86 13.46 -31.56 36.61
C ASP A 86 14.00 -30.34 35.87
N THR A 87 13.14 -29.64 35.14
CA THR A 87 13.42 -28.29 34.65
C THR A 87 12.22 -27.44 35.02
N SER A 88 12.39 -26.64 36.07
CA SER A 88 11.53 -25.49 36.30
C SER A 88 11.62 -24.62 35.05
N GLU A 89 10.57 -24.66 34.24
CA GLU A 89 10.40 -23.82 33.08
C GLU A 89 10.44 -22.37 33.57
N ALA A 90 11.55 -21.67 33.25
CA ALA A 90 11.65 -20.25 33.50
C ALA A 90 10.62 -19.58 32.58
N THR A 91 9.45 -19.28 33.14
CA THR A 91 8.48 -18.37 32.53
C THR A 91 9.21 -17.04 32.36
N ALA A 92 9.75 -16.78 31.16
CA ALA A 92 10.10 -15.43 30.78
C ALA A 92 8.82 -14.63 30.99
N ASP A 93 8.88 -13.67 31.90
CA ASP A 93 7.78 -12.78 32.21
C ASP A 93 7.27 -12.19 30.88
N GLU A 94 6.02 -12.46 30.54
CA GLU A 94 5.39 -11.99 29.30
C GLU A 94 5.56 -10.47 29.16
N SER A 95 5.59 -9.75 30.29
CA SER A 95 5.87 -8.32 30.33
C SER A 95 7.32 -7.95 29.94
N ALA A 96 8.29 -8.85 30.14
CA ALA A 96 9.66 -8.66 29.69
C ALA A 96 9.80 -8.88 28.18
N ILE A 97 9.04 -9.81 27.60
CA ILE A 97 8.97 -10.00 26.14
C ILE A 97 8.33 -8.77 25.50
N ASP A 98 7.18 -8.31 26.02
CA ASP A 98 6.50 -7.10 25.55
C ASP A 98 7.40 -5.86 25.62
N ALA A 99 8.18 -5.72 26.70
CA ALA A 99 9.12 -4.62 26.86
C ALA A 99 10.26 -4.67 25.83
N ILE A 100 10.77 -5.86 25.51
CA ILE A 100 11.80 -6.06 24.48
C ILE A 100 11.22 -5.77 23.10
N GLU A 101 10.03 -6.26 22.77
CA GLU A 101 9.36 -5.98 21.49
C GLU A 101 9.10 -4.48 21.32
N SER A 102 8.61 -3.81 22.36
CA SER A 102 8.41 -2.35 22.35
C SER A 102 9.72 -1.60 22.11
N ALA A 103 10.81 -2.01 22.77
CA ALA A 103 12.13 -1.42 22.57
C ALA A 103 12.68 -1.64 21.16
N ILE A 104 12.54 -2.86 20.60
CA ILE A 104 12.92 -3.17 19.22
C ILE A 104 12.13 -2.31 18.24
N ASN A 105 10.81 -2.23 18.41
CA ASN A 105 9.94 -1.43 17.55
C ASN A 105 10.33 0.05 17.58
N ALA A 106 10.65 0.60 18.76
CA ALA A 106 11.12 1.98 18.87
C ALA A 106 12.42 2.22 18.08
N ILE A 107 13.40 1.29 18.17
CA ILE A 107 14.66 1.38 17.42
C ILE A 107 14.41 1.30 15.90
N VAL A 108 13.54 0.39 15.47
CA VAL A 108 13.18 0.24 14.06
C VAL A 108 12.49 1.51 13.53
N GLU A 109 11.55 2.07 14.27
CA GLU A 109 10.87 3.32 13.89
C GLU A 109 11.83 4.51 13.82
N GLU A 110 12.79 4.61 14.74
CA GLU A 110 13.83 5.66 14.69
C GLU A 110 14.72 5.52 13.44
N ALA A 111 15.17 4.30 13.13
CA ALA A 111 15.96 4.03 11.93
C ALA A 111 15.18 4.31 10.64
N ILE A 112 13.89 3.93 10.60
CA ILE A 112 12.98 4.24 9.50
C ILE A 112 12.83 5.75 9.36
N ALA A 113 12.60 6.49 10.46
CA ALA A 113 12.45 7.93 10.43
C ALA A 113 13.71 8.63 9.90
N GLU A 114 14.90 8.21 10.36
CA GLU A 114 16.19 8.75 9.90
C GLU A 114 16.39 8.52 8.39
N LYS A 115 16.22 7.26 7.94
CA LYS A 115 16.47 6.87 6.55
C LYS A 115 15.37 7.27 5.58
N LEU A 116 14.11 7.40 6.04
CA LEU A 116 12.98 7.73 5.19
C LEU A 116 12.53 9.17 5.18
N SER A 117 13.05 10.00 6.09
CA SER A 117 12.67 11.42 6.14
C SER A 117 13.69 12.35 5.50
N SER A 118 14.90 11.86 5.24
CA SER A 118 15.98 12.58 4.58
C SER A 118 16.23 12.04 3.18
N TYR A 119 16.41 12.93 2.20
CA TYR A 119 16.77 12.50 0.85
C TYR A 119 18.19 11.94 0.87
N ASN A 120 18.36 10.68 0.44
CA ASN A 120 19.65 10.02 0.32
C ASN A 120 19.94 9.64 -1.14
N ALA A 121 20.78 10.42 -1.82
CA ALA A 121 21.12 10.18 -3.22
C ALA A 121 21.92 8.89 -3.46
N ASP A 122 22.50 8.27 -2.43
CA ASP A 122 23.35 7.08 -2.56
C ASP A 122 22.54 5.79 -2.68
N VAL A 123 21.23 5.85 -2.39
CA VAL A 123 20.30 4.73 -2.54
C VAL A 123 19.51 4.89 -3.84
N PRO A 124 19.62 3.98 -4.83
CA PRO A 124 18.95 4.15 -6.13
C PRO A 124 17.44 4.35 -6.06
N LEU A 125 16.77 3.67 -5.12
CA LEU A 125 15.31 3.81 -4.90
C LEU A 125 14.92 5.24 -4.47
N TRP A 126 15.79 5.93 -3.75
CA TRP A 126 15.57 7.33 -3.35
C TRP A 126 15.56 8.30 -4.52
N ARG A 127 16.24 7.97 -5.63
CA ARG A 127 16.22 8.78 -6.85
C ARG A 127 14.93 8.62 -7.65
N LEU A 128 14.21 7.52 -7.46
CA LEU A 128 12.92 7.26 -8.10
C LEU A 128 11.75 7.90 -7.33
N GLN A 129 11.88 7.96 -6.00
CA GLN A 129 10.83 8.48 -5.14
C GLN A 129 10.85 10.01 -5.13
N SER A 130 9.84 10.60 -5.75
CA SER A 130 9.66 12.04 -5.71
C SER A 130 9.57 12.58 -4.28
N GLY A 131 9.95 13.84 -4.10
CA GLY A 131 9.66 14.58 -2.88
C GLY A 131 8.14 14.76 -2.68
N THR A 132 7.76 15.47 -1.63
CA THR A 132 6.35 15.79 -1.38
C THR A 132 5.74 16.71 -2.44
N ALA A 133 6.55 17.48 -3.17
CA ALA A 133 6.07 18.51 -4.10
C ALA A 133 5.16 18.01 -5.23
N PRO A 134 5.46 16.93 -5.98
CA PRO A 134 4.54 16.43 -7.00
C PRO A 134 3.19 15.97 -6.44
N ARG A 135 3.17 15.40 -5.23
CA ARG A 135 1.91 15.06 -4.56
C ARG A 135 1.10 16.29 -4.18
N MET A 136 1.75 17.40 -3.85
CA MET A 136 1.05 18.67 -3.59
C MET A 136 0.47 19.29 -4.87
N MET A 137 1.10 19.05 -6.02
CA MET A 137 0.52 19.42 -7.33
C MET A 137 -0.73 18.60 -7.61
N GLU A 138 -0.65 17.26 -7.50
CA GLU A 138 -1.81 16.37 -7.65
C GLU A 138 -2.95 16.73 -6.69
N LEU A 139 -2.63 17.02 -5.43
CA LEU A 139 -3.61 17.47 -4.44
C LEU A 139 -4.27 18.79 -4.87
N THR A 140 -3.52 19.71 -5.45
CA THR A 140 -4.07 20.98 -5.96
C THR A 140 -5.06 20.74 -7.10
N ASP A 141 -4.77 19.79 -8.00
CA ASP A 141 -5.67 19.40 -9.08
C ASP A 141 -6.97 18.82 -8.52
N HIS A 142 -6.89 17.90 -7.55
CA HIS A 142 -8.06 17.32 -6.88
C HIS A 142 -8.91 18.37 -6.17
N PHE A 143 -8.27 19.32 -5.48
CA PHE A 143 -8.95 20.43 -4.81
C PHE A 143 -9.63 21.38 -5.78
N ASN A 144 -9.06 21.60 -6.98
CA ASN A 144 -9.71 22.39 -8.01
C ASN A 144 -10.96 21.67 -8.53
N LEU A 145 -10.81 20.39 -8.88
CA LEU A 145 -11.87 19.56 -9.42
C LEU A 145 -13.05 19.43 -8.45
N MET A 146 -12.80 19.06 -7.18
CA MET A 146 -13.87 18.90 -6.19
C MET A 146 -14.64 20.21 -5.94
N TRP A 147 -13.95 21.35 -5.98
CA TRP A 147 -14.58 22.66 -5.77
C TRP A 147 -15.58 22.95 -6.88
N PHE A 148 -15.14 22.91 -8.14
CA PHE A 148 -16.04 23.21 -9.25
C PHE A 148 -17.12 22.15 -9.44
N ALA A 149 -16.84 20.88 -9.14
CA ALA A 149 -17.84 19.83 -9.14
C ALA A 149 -18.96 20.09 -8.13
N ALA A 150 -18.62 20.38 -6.87
CA ALA A 150 -19.61 20.70 -5.84
C ALA A 150 -20.41 21.96 -6.19
N GLN A 151 -19.74 23.02 -6.67
CA GLN A 151 -20.41 24.26 -7.09
C GLN A 151 -21.39 24.05 -8.25
N ALA A 152 -21.12 23.08 -9.13
CA ALA A 152 -21.99 22.71 -10.24
C ALA A 152 -23.03 21.62 -9.88
N GLY A 153 -23.02 21.11 -8.64
CA GLY A 153 -23.91 20.05 -8.18
C GLY A 153 -23.53 18.64 -8.62
N ASN A 154 -22.33 18.44 -9.17
CA ASN A 154 -21.82 17.11 -9.52
C ASN A 154 -21.13 16.48 -8.31
N TRP A 155 -21.95 15.96 -7.40
CA TRP A 155 -21.50 15.35 -6.15
C TRP A 155 -20.70 14.06 -6.35
N ILE A 156 -20.92 13.34 -7.46
CA ILE A 156 -20.14 12.15 -7.82
C ILE A 156 -18.68 12.52 -8.07
N LEU A 157 -18.44 13.55 -8.89
CA LEU A 157 -17.08 14.03 -9.15
C LEU A 157 -16.48 14.64 -7.88
N ALA A 158 -17.26 15.39 -7.09
CA ALA A 158 -16.77 15.93 -5.82
C ALA A 158 -16.30 14.81 -4.85
N ASP A 159 -17.08 13.74 -4.69
CA ASP A 159 -16.72 12.62 -3.79
C ASP A 159 -15.48 11.88 -4.30
N PHE A 160 -15.43 11.64 -5.61
CA PHE A 160 -14.30 10.99 -6.25
C PHE A 160 -12.99 11.78 -6.01
N GLU A 161 -13.04 13.10 -6.10
CA GLU A 161 -11.86 13.94 -5.94
C GLU A 161 -11.47 14.14 -4.45
N VAL A 162 -12.43 14.05 -3.52
CA VAL A 162 -12.11 13.90 -2.08
C VAL A 162 -11.40 12.57 -1.83
N TYR A 163 -11.87 11.47 -2.42
CA TYR A 163 -11.19 10.17 -2.36
C TYR A 163 -9.77 10.22 -2.92
N ARG A 164 -9.58 10.80 -4.11
CA ARG A 164 -8.26 10.91 -4.73
C ARG A 164 -7.30 11.77 -3.92
N SER A 165 -7.80 12.82 -3.28
CA SER A 165 -6.99 13.63 -2.36
C SER A 165 -6.43 12.80 -1.20
N ASP A 166 -7.24 11.91 -0.60
CA ASP A 166 -6.76 11.02 0.46
C ASP A 166 -5.74 10.00 -0.07
N GLU A 167 -5.96 9.42 -1.26
CA GLU A 167 -5.00 8.51 -1.90
C GLU A 167 -3.64 9.18 -2.18
N THR A 168 -3.65 10.41 -2.69
CA THR A 168 -2.43 11.19 -2.93
C THR A 168 -1.63 11.41 -1.64
N LEU A 169 -2.32 11.68 -0.53
CA LEU A 169 -1.72 11.96 0.77
C LEU A 169 -1.23 10.71 1.50
N LYS A 170 -1.93 9.56 1.40
CA LYS A 170 -1.49 8.27 1.98
C LYS A 170 -0.06 7.88 1.61
N GLY A 171 0.35 8.18 0.37
CA GLY A 171 1.72 7.89 -0.07
C GLY A 171 2.79 8.65 0.72
N ILE A 172 2.48 9.81 1.31
CA ILE A 172 3.41 10.59 2.14
C ILE A 172 3.73 9.83 3.43
N ASP A 173 2.77 9.09 3.97
CA ASP A 173 2.96 8.37 5.23
C ASP A 173 4.07 7.32 5.14
N VAL A 174 4.14 6.67 3.99
CA VAL A 174 5.16 5.66 3.68
C VAL A 174 6.48 6.32 3.27
N THR A 175 6.39 7.34 2.42
CA THR A 175 7.56 7.90 1.76
C THR A 175 8.29 8.96 2.58
N ARG A 176 7.62 9.61 3.54
CA ARG A 176 8.11 10.73 4.34
C ARG A 176 7.49 10.70 5.76
N PRO A 177 7.75 9.67 6.57
CA PRO A 177 7.05 9.44 7.84
C PRO A 177 7.14 10.61 8.83
N ALA A 178 8.22 11.40 8.83
CA ALA A 178 8.31 12.60 9.67
C ALA A 178 7.25 13.69 9.36
N ARG A 179 6.60 13.64 8.19
CA ARG A 179 5.53 14.58 7.81
C ARG A 179 4.13 14.07 8.19
N THR A 180 3.99 12.78 8.47
CA THR A 180 2.72 12.10 8.71
C THR A 180 1.90 12.75 9.81
N ALA A 181 2.50 12.99 10.97
CA ALA A 181 1.79 13.56 12.12
C ALA A 181 1.20 14.93 11.80
N GLY A 182 2.02 15.83 11.23
CA GLY A 182 1.58 17.16 10.84
C GLY A 182 0.54 17.15 9.73
N LEU A 183 0.67 16.23 8.76
CA LEU A 183 -0.29 16.09 7.66
C LEU A 183 -1.65 15.56 8.15
N ARG A 184 -1.65 14.46 8.90
CA ARG A 184 -2.88 13.82 9.40
C ARG A 184 -3.64 14.71 10.37
N ALA A 185 -2.95 15.54 11.15
CA ALA A 185 -3.57 16.42 12.14
C ALA A 185 -4.60 17.39 11.54
N TRP A 186 -4.41 17.83 10.29
CA TRP A 186 -5.39 18.69 9.61
C TRP A 186 -6.18 17.93 8.54
N TRP A 187 -5.56 16.98 7.83
CA TRP A 187 -6.24 16.30 6.72
C TRP A 187 -7.36 15.39 7.19
N LYS A 188 -7.16 14.59 8.26
CA LYS A 188 -8.19 13.62 8.66
C LYS A 188 -9.51 14.27 9.09
N PRO A 189 -9.50 15.34 9.91
CA PRO A 189 -10.73 16.08 10.18
C PRO A 189 -11.36 16.68 8.90
N ALA A 190 -10.55 17.31 8.04
CA ALA A 190 -11.03 17.93 6.81
C ALA A 190 -11.63 16.91 5.83
N GLU A 191 -11.01 15.73 5.69
CA GLU A 191 -11.50 14.62 4.87
C GLU A 191 -12.88 14.17 5.35
N THR A 192 -13.03 13.94 6.66
CA THR A 192 -14.33 13.52 7.24
C THR A 192 -15.41 14.53 6.91
N GLU A 193 -15.17 15.82 7.18
CA GLU A 193 -16.15 16.87 6.92
C GLU A 193 -16.48 17.04 5.43
N LEU A 194 -15.48 16.95 4.55
CA LEU A 194 -15.69 17.00 3.10
C LEU A 194 -16.56 15.82 2.63
N ARG A 195 -16.26 14.60 3.07
CA ARG A 195 -17.04 13.41 2.71
C ARG A 195 -18.47 13.47 3.23
N GLU A 196 -18.65 13.93 4.46
CA GLU A 196 -19.99 14.11 5.04
C GLU A 196 -20.80 15.13 4.25
N ALA A 197 -20.20 16.28 3.90
CA ALA A 197 -20.86 17.32 3.12
C ALA A 197 -21.21 16.86 1.70
N VAL A 198 -20.28 16.19 1.01
CA VAL A 198 -20.53 15.66 -0.34
C VAL A 198 -21.62 14.59 -0.32
N LYS A 199 -21.60 13.67 0.67
CA LYS A 199 -22.64 12.65 0.81
C LYS A 199 -24.01 13.23 1.14
N ALA A 200 -24.04 14.35 1.86
CA ALA A 200 -25.27 15.09 2.15
C ALA A 200 -25.69 16.03 1.02
N GLU A 201 -24.87 16.18 -0.03
CA GLU A 201 -25.06 17.16 -1.11
C GLU A 201 -25.24 18.60 -0.58
N ASP A 202 -24.58 18.92 0.54
CA ASP A 202 -24.69 20.20 1.24
C ASP A 202 -23.56 21.13 0.81
N LEU A 203 -23.89 22.07 -0.08
CA LEU A 203 -22.93 23.03 -0.61
C LEU A 203 -22.37 23.97 0.45
N GLU A 204 -23.16 24.34 1.45
CA GLU A 204 -22.71 25.25 2.51
C GLU A 204 -21.73 24.53 3.42
N ALA A 205 -22.09 23.31 3.88
CA ALA A 205 -21.20 22.47 4.68
C ALA A 205 -19.90 22.14 3.92
N PHE A 206 -20.00 21.83 2.63
CA PHE A 206 -18.85 21.54 1.77
C PHE A 206 -17.92 22.75 1.69
N THR A 207 -18.48 23.94 1.43
CA THR A 207 -17.72 25.18 1.33
C THR A 207 -16.94 25.49 2.61
N GLN A 208 -17.56 25.25 3.77
CA GLN A 208 -16.89 25.42 5.07
C GLN A 208 -15.79 24.38 5.31
N ALA A 209 -16.04 23.11 4.98
CA ALA A 209 -15.05 22.03 5.10
C ALA A 209 -13.84 22.28 4.17
N TYR A 210 -14.11 22.74 2.95
CA TYR A 210 -13.09 23.10 1.97
C TYR A 210 -12.19 24.26 2.46
N ASP A 211 -12.78 25.29 3.08
CA ASP A 211 -12.00 26.38 3.68
C ASP A 211 -11.11 25.92 4.84
N ARG A 212 -11.63 25.04 5.70
CA ARG A 212 -10.85 24.44 6.77
C ARG A 212 -9.71 23.60 6.21
N ALA A 213 -9.94 22.86 5.13
CA ALA A 213 -8.90 22.12 4.43
C ALA A 213 -7.81 23.06 3.87
N ILE A 214 -8.18 24.18 3.23
CA ILE A 214 -7.22 25.21 2.78
C ILE A 214 -6.41 25.79 3.95
N ALA A 215 -7.06 26.08 5.08
CA ALA A 215 -6.38 26.54 6.28
C ALA A 215 -5.37 25.51 6.78
N GLY A 216 -5.73 24.21 6.74
CA GLY A 216 -4.85 23.08 7.01
C GLY A 216 -3.63 23.04 6.09
N CYS A 217 -3.83 23.09 4.76
CA CYS A 217 -2.75 23.18 3.77
C CYS A 217 -1.77 24.31 4.10
N ASN A 218 -2.31 25.52 4.35
CA ASN A 218 -1.50 26.70 4.64
C ASN A 218 -0.75 26.58 5.97
N SER A 219 -1.33 25.95 6.99
CA SER A 219 -0.64 25.71 8.27
C SER A 219 0.59 24.81 8.09
N CYS A 220 0.46 23.76 7.28
CA CYS A 220 1.57 22.86 6.94
C CYS A 220 2.65 23.58 6.14
N HIS A 221 2.28 24.41 5.16
CA HIS A 221 3.22 25.19 4.36
C HIS A 221 4.04 26.18 5.20
N VAL A 222 3.40 26.88 6.14
CA VAL A 222 4.09 27.81 7.04
C VAL A 222 5.13 27.11 7.91
N ALA A 223 4.85 25.89 8.35
CA ALA A 223 5.75 25.10 9.19
C ALA A 223 6.81 24.30 8.41
N SER A 224 6.73 24.27 7.07
CA SER A 224 7.50 23.36 6.24
C SER A 224 8.64 24.00 5.45
N VAL A 225 9.69 23.20 5.26
CA VAL A 225 10.77 23.42 4.29
C VAL A 225 10.74 22.29 3.26
N GLY A 226 10.94 22.60 1.98
CA GLY A 226 11.03 21.62 0.88
C GLY A 226 12.25 21.92 0.01
N GLY A 227 13.14 20.93 -0.18
CA GLY A 227 14.36 21.10 -0.98
C GLY A 227 15.31 22.19 -0.45
N GLY A 228 15.29 22.46 0.86
CA GLY A 228 16.04 23.56 1.49
C GLY A 228 15.37 24.94 1.38
N ILE A 229 14.17 25.02 0.79
CA ILE A 229 13.43 26.27 0.58
C ILE A 229 12.27 26.36 1.56
N SER A 230 12.10 27.50 2.24
CA SER A 230 10.94 27.75 3.10
C SER A 230 9.66 27.81 2.26
N LEU A 231 8.62 27.09 2.69
CA LEU A 231 7.33 27.07 2.01
C LEU A 231 6.34 28.12 2.55
N LYS A 232 6.75 28.98 3.48
CA LYS A 232 5.89 30.00 4.11
C LYS A 232 5.21 30.96 3.11
N GLY A 233 5.82 31.16 1.94
CA GLY A 233 5.26 31.97 0.86
C GLY A 233 4.21 31.25 -0.02
N VAL A 234 4.11 29.93 0.07
CA VAL A 234 3.18 29.11 -0.72
C VAL A 234 1.81 29.14 -0.05
N LYS A 235 0.94 30.05 -0.52
CA LYS A 235 -0.41 30.22 0.02
C LYS A 235 -1.45 29.70 -0.96
N VAL A 236 -2.23 28.73 -0.51
CA VAL A 236 -3.38 28.19 -1.24
C VAL A 236 -4.60 29.06 -0.93
N THR A 237 -5.37 29.37 -1.97
CA THR A 237 -6.65 30.06 -1.90
C THR A 237 -7.70 29.28 -2.68
N ARG A 238 -8.97 29.64 -2.51
CA ARG A 238 -10.03 29.08 -3.37
C ARG A 238 -9.71 29.31 -4.84
N PRO A 239 -9.90 28.31 -5.70
CA PRO A 239 -9.74 28.51 -7.12
C PRO A 239 -10.89 29.36 -7.67
N THR A 240 -10.55 30.26 -8.60
CA THR A 240 -11.53 31.11 -9.30
C THR A 240 -11.77 30.67 -10.74
N THR A 241 -10.98 29.72 -11.23
CA THR A 241 -11.08 29.19 -12.60
C THR A 241 -10.84 27.68 -12.58
N PRO A 242 -11.66 26.88 -13.29
CA PRO A 242 -11.41 25.45 -13.45
C PRO A 242 -10.10 25.19 -14.19
N LEU A 243 -9.33 24.20 -13.75
CA LEU A 243 -8.06 23.82 -14.41
C LEU A 243 -8.28 23.07 -15.72
N PHE A 244 -9.32 22.25 -15.78
CA PHE A 244 -9.62 21.40 -16.94
C PHE A 244 -10.85 21.94 -17.65
N ASP A 245 -10.65 22.49 -18.85
CA ASP A 245 -11.70 23.07 -19.71
C ASP A 245 -12.48 22.02 -20.50
N ASN A 246 -11.96 20.79 -20.56
CA ASN A 246 -12.54 19.64 -21.24
C ASN A 246 -13.36 18.74 -20.30
N LEU A 247 -13.63 19.18 -19.07
CA LEU A 247 -14.44 18.45 -18.10
C LEU A 247 -15.81 19.11 -17.93
N ASP A 248 -16.87 18.32 -18.04
CA ASP A 248 -18.21 18.78 -17.65
C ASP A 248 -18.38 18.67 -16.13
N TYR A 249 -18.29 19.82 -15.46
CA TYR A 249 -18.48 19.89 -14.02
C TYR A 249 -19.93 19.71 -13.58
N ALA A 250 -20.92 19.81 -14.47
CA ALA A 250 -22.32 19.54 -14.11
C ALA A 250 -22.66 18.04 -14.25
N GLY A 251 -21.93 17.29 -15.09
CA GLY A 251 -22.07 15.85 -15.24
C GLY A 251 -23.35 15.42 -15.96
N ASN A 252 -23.78 16.17 -16.97
CA ASN A 252 -25.04 15.95 -17.72
C ASN A 252 -24.85 15.11 -19.00
#